data_AF-A0A1A2L2Y1-F1
#
_entry.id   AF-A0A1A2L2Y1-F1
#
_cell.length_a   1.000
_cell.length_b   1.000
_cell.length_c   1.000
_cell.angle_alpha   90.00
_cell.angle_beta   90.00
_cell.angle_gamma   90.00
#
_symmetry.space_group_name_H-M   'P 1'
#
loop_
_entity.id
_entity.type
_entity.pdbx_description
1 polymer ?
#
loop_
_entity_poly.entity_id
_entity_poly.type
_entity_poly.pdbx_seq_one_letter_code
_entity_poly.pdbx_strand_id
1 'polypeptide(L)'
;YFGQMGVVAVMAHEYGHAVQQQARLVTDGTPVLVAEQQADCLAGVYLRWVAAGKSPRFELSTSDGLNHVLAGLIYIRDPLMTRLDATLTGNEHGSALDRVSAFQIGFSGNVDQCAAMDSDEITKRRGDLPKFLDLFSGTHSGDSTITADLLETTMQSLRRIYAPADPPSLSIEPAACPDAGPSPPASYCPATNTIVVDLDGMKALGESRTENDERELLQGDNSAISVLTSRYALAVQHEKGLTLDTPVAAMRTGCLTGVGQARMAEPNQPITLSAGDTDEAISGLLTNGLAASDVNGRVLPAGFTRILAYRSGLQGDDAQCYQRFP
;
A
#
# COMPACT_ATOMS: atom_id res chain seq x y z
N TYR A 1 6.23 16.43 7.58
CA TYR A 1 5.24 15.60 6.88
C TYR A 1 4.03 15.24 7.76
N PHE A 2 4.20 14.83 9.02
CA PHE A 2 3.11 14.23 9.84
C PHE A 2 2.09 15.19 10.49
N GLY A 3 2.41 16.48 10.61
CA GLY A 3 1.51 17.46 11.25
C GLY A 3 1.16 17.13 12.71
N GLN A 4 0.22 17.89 13.29
CA GLN A 4 -0.28 17.61 14.65
C GLN A 4 -1.04 16.28 14.73
N MET A 5 -1.69 15.89 13.64
CA MET A 5 -2.51 14.68 13.60
C MET A 5 -1.69 13.38 13.71
N GLY A 6 -0.43 13.37 13.29
CA GLY A 6 0.47 12.25 13.58
C GLY A 6 0.67 12.02 15.08
N VAL A 7 0.83 13.10 15.87
CA VAL A 7 0.96 12.99 17.34
C VAL A 7 -0.35 12.49 17.97
N VAL A 8 -1.49 12.96 17.48
CA VAL A 8 -2.81 12.49 17.92
C VAL A 8 -3.00 11.00 17.61
N ALA A 9 -2.50 10.52 16.47
CA ALA A 9 -2.55 9.10 16.11
C ALA A 9 -1.78 8.24 17.11
N VAL A 10 -0.54 8.62 17.44
CA VAL A 10 0.27 7.94 18.46
C VAL A 10 -0.45 7.95 19.80
N MET A 11 -0.91 9.11 20.27
CA MET A 11 -1.65 9.18 21.54
C MET A 11 -2.91 8.31 21.57
N ALA A 12 -3.63 8.22 20.45
CA ALA A 12 -4.81 7.37 20.34
C ALA A 12 -4.45 5.87 20.39
N HIS A 13 -3.32 5.49 19.79
CA HIS A 13 -2.75 4.15 19.87
C HIS A 13 -2.36 3.79 21.31
N GLU A 14 -1.59 4.64 22.00
CA GLU A 14 -1.20 4.42 23.40
C GLU A 14 -2.42 4.30 24.32
N TYR A 15 -3.45 5.10 24.08
CA TYR A 15 -4.71 4.99 24.81
C TYR A 15 -5.48 3.71 24.48
N GLY A 16 -5.31 3.17 23.26
CA GLY A 16 -5.78 1.86 22.85
C GLY A 16 -5.31 0.74 23.78
N HIS A 17 -4.04 0.74 24.19
CA HIS A 17 -3.52 -0.20 25.18
C HIS A 17 -4.22 -0.07 26.54
N ALA A 18 -4.47 1.16 26.99
CA ALA A 18 -5.21 1.38 28.22
C ALA A 18 -6.65 0.84 28.14
N VAL A 19 -7.31 0.96 26.98
CA VAL A 19 -8.64 0.40 26.72
C VAL A 19 -8.59 -1.13 26.73
N GLN A 20 -7.61 -1.75 26.08
CA GLN A 20 -7.43 -3.21 26.07
C GLN A 20 -7.30 -3.77 27.48
N GLN A 21 -6.48 -3.14 28.33
CA GLN A 21 -6.26 -3.56 29.71
C GLN A 21 -7.55 -3.45 30.54
N GLN A 22 -8.28 -2.34 30.41
CA GLN A 22 -9.53 -2.12 31.14
C GLN A 22 -10.64 -3.09 30.70
N ALA A 23 -10.71 -3.37 29.40
CA ALA A 23 -11.69 -4.29 28.81
C ALA A 23 -11.26 -5.76 28.89
N ARG A 24 -10.05 -6.06 29.40
CA ARG A 24 -9.47 -7.41 29.48
C ARG A 24 -9.42 -8.12 28.12
N LEU A 25 -9.09 -7.38 27.06
CA LEU A 25 -8.94 -7.91 25.70
C LEU A 25 -7.61 -8.65 25.52
N VAL A 26 -6.61 -8.32 26.35
CA VAL A 26 -5.26 -8.88 26.30
C VAL A 26 -4.88 -9.51 27.64
N THR A 27 -3.98 -10.49 27.58
CA THR A 27 -3.40 -11.20 28.74
C THR A 27 -1.89 -11.31 28.56
N ASP A 28 -1.17 -11.77 29.57
CA ASP A 28 0.29 -12.01 29.47
C ASP A 28 0.66 -13.02 28.36
N GLY A 29 -0.29 -13.85 27.91
CA GLY A 29 -0.10 -14.79 26.79
C GLY A 29 -0.50 -14.24 25.42
N THR A 30 -1.02 -13.02 25.34
CA THR A 30 -1.39 -12.41 24.06
C THR A 30 -0.11 -12.03 23.29
N PRO A 31 0.03 -12.45 22.01
CA PRO A 31 1.18 -12.04 21.22
C PRO A 31 1.28 -10.52 21.10
N VAL A 32 2.50 -9.96 21.21
CA VAL A 32 2.75 -8.51 21.19
C VAL A 32 2.11 -7.87 19.96
N LEU A 33 2.37 -8.43 18.77
CA LEU A 33 1.76 -7.96 17.53
C LEU A 33 0.23 -7.92 17.56
N VAL A 34 -0.44 -8.85 18.23
CA VAL A 34 -1.90 -8.82 18.37
C VAL A 34 -2.31 -7.62 19.21
N ALA A 35 -1.66 -7.38 20.35
CA ALA A 35 -1.95 -6.25 21.21
C ALA A 35 -1.71 -4.91 20.49
N GLU A 36 -0.62 -4.78 19.75
CA GLU A 36 -0.28 -3.60 18.95
C GLU A 36 -1.31 -3.31 17.85
N GLN A 37 -1.68 -4.35 17.09
CA GLN A 37 -2.66 -4.22 16.00
C GLN A 37 -4.08 -3.94 16.54
N GLN A 38 -4.44 -4.50 17.70
CA GLN A 38 -5.67 -4.11 18.38
C GLN A 38 -5.66 -2.62 18.78
N ALA A 39 -4.51 -2.08 19.20
CA ALA A 39 -4.39 -0.69 19.66
C ALA A 39 -4.52 0.28 18.48
N ASP A 40 -3.89 -0.02 17.34
CA ASP A 40 -4.09 0.71 16.08
C ASP A 40 -5.56 0.68 15.62
N CYS A 41 -6.22 -0.47 15.73
CA CYS A 41 -7.65 -0.59 15.44
C CYS A 41 -8.50 0.30 16.35
N LEU A 42 -8.25 0.29 17.66
CA LEU A 42 -8.97 1.16 18.61
C LEU A 42 -8.71 2.64 18.35
N ALA A 43 -7.49 3.01 17.95
CA ALA A 43 -7.18 4.37 17.50
C ALA A 43 -8.02 4.77 16.28
N GLY A 44 -8.20 3.85 15.33
CA GLY A 44 -9.12 4.01 14.19
C GLY A 44 -10.57 4.28 14.62
N VAL A 45 -11.08 3.50 15.59
CA VAL A 45 -12.43 3.69 16.14
C VAL A 45 -12.59 5.09 16.75
N TYR A 46 -11.60 5.53 17.53
CA TYR A 46 -11.60 6.86 18.14
C TYR A 46 -11.55 7.97 17.08
N LEU A 47 -10.65 7.88 16.11
CA LEU A 47 -10.52 8.91 15.08
C LEU A 47 -11.72 8.97 14.14
N ARG A 48 -12.43 7.86 13.90
CA ARG A 48 -13.75 7.91 13.26
C ARG A 48 -14.75 8.74 14.08
N TRP A 49 -14.79 8.54 15.40
CA TRP A 49 -15.68 9.31 16.28
C TRP A 49 -15.38 10.82 16.23
N VAL A 50 -14.09 11.19 16.16
CA VAL A 50 -13.66 12.58 15.94
C VAL A 50 -14.10 13.08 14.57
N ALA A 51 -13.84 12.34 13.49
CA ALA A 51 -14.20 12.71 12.13
C ALA A 51 -15.73 12.86 11.94
N ALA A 52 -16.53 12.18 12.77
CA ALA A 52 -17.98 12.35 12.84
C ALA A 52 -18.44 13.62 13.61
N GLY A 53 -17.53 14.55 13.94
CA GLY A 53 -17.83 15.83 14.59
C GLY A 53 -18.18 15.71 16.07
N LYS A 54 -17.89 14.57 16.70
CA LYS A 54 -18.31 14.33 18.09
C LYS A 54 -17.30 14.85 19.12
N SER A 55 -16.07 15.13 18.70
CA SER A 55 -15.01 15.66 19.56
C SER A 55 -15.22 17.15 19.84
N PRO A 56 -15.25 17.58 21.11
CA PRO A 56 -15.27 19.01 21.45
C PRO A 56 -13.89 19.66 21.39
N ARG A 57 -12.82 18.89 21.09
CA ARG A 57 -11.43 19.35 21.20
C ARG A 57 -10.80 19.73 19.86
N PHE A 58 -11.11 18.97 18.82
CA PHE A 58 -10.56 19.16 17.48
C PHE A 58 -11.42 18.42 16.46
N GLU A 59 -11.32 18.83 15.20
CA GLU A 59 -11.95 18.16 14.06
C GLU A 59 -10.89 17.37 13.28
N LEU A 60 -11.34 16.31 12.60
CA LEU A 60 -10.50 15.52 11.72
C LEU A 60 -11.08 15.51 10.31
N SER A 61 -10.38 16.15 9.37
CA SER A 61 -10.68 16.00 7.96
C SER A 61 -10.38 14.58 7.49
N THR A 62 -11.32 13.94 6.79
CA THR A 62 -11.16 12.61 6.19
C THR A 62 -10.33 12.61 4.90
N SER A 63 -9.84 13.77 4.47
CA SER A 63 -8.85 13.89 3.39
C SER A 63 -7.46 14.13 3.98
N ASP A 64 -7.04 15.38 4.08
CA ASP A 64 -5.70 15.79 4.50
C ASP A 64 -5.35 15.34 5.94
N GLY A 65 -6.26 15.54 6.89
CA GLY A 65 -6.03 15.17 8.28
C GLY A 65 -5.81 13.67 8.47
N LEU A 66 -6.58 12.84 7.78
CA LEU A 66 -6.43 11.39 7.81
C LEU A 66 -5.15 10.93 7.11
N ASN A 67 -4.70 11.64 6.07
CA ASN A 67 -3.40 11.36 5.44
C ASN A 67 -2.25 11.55 6.44
N HIS A 68 -2.30 12.61 7.25
CA HIS A 68 -1.32 12.85 8.30
C HIS A 68 -1.31 11.79 9.41
N VAL A 69 -2.49 11.25 9.76
CA VAL A 69 -2.61 10.11 10.69
C VAL A 69 -1.93 8.88 10.12
N LEU A 70 -2.26 8.50 8.87
CA LEU A 70 -1.66 7.33 8.23
C LEU A 70 -0.16 7.47 8.07
N ALA A 71 0.32 8.67 7.72
CA ALA A 71 1.74 8.98 7.66
C ALA A 71 2.44 8.72 9.00
N GLY A 72 1.83 9.15 10.11
CA GLY A 72 2.35 8.89 11.45
C GLY A 72 2.43 7.40 11.76
N LEU A 73 1.43 6.62 11.34
CA LEU A 73 1.42 5.17 11.54
C LEU A 73 2.50 4.45 10.72
N ILE A 74 2.74 4.90 9.49
CA ILE A 74 3.80 4.37 8.61
C ILE A 74 5.18 4.69 9.19
N TYR A 75 5.37 5.89 9.75
CA TYR A 75 6.63 6.34 10.34
C TYR A 75 7.06 5.47 11.54
N ILE A 76 6.13 5.07 12.40
CA ILE A 76 6.42 4.26 13.59
C ILE A 76 6.34 2.74 13.34
N ARG A 77 6.34 2.30 12.08
CA ARG A 77 6.41 0.87 11.75
C ARG A 77 7.71 0.24 12.30
N ASP A 78 7.70 -1.08 12.42
CA ASP A 78 8.95 -1.79 12.68
C ASP A 78 9.89 -1.70 11.45
N PRO A 79 11.20 -1.50 11.67
CA PRO A 79 12.16 -1.51 10.57
C PRO A 79 12.18 -2.88 9.89
N LEU A 80 12.67 -2.92 8.65
CA LEU A 80 12.94 -4.20 7.99
C LEU A 80 14.09 -4.89 8.70
N MET A 81 13.85 -6.15 9.07
CA MET A 81 14.78 -6.95 9.84
C MET A 81 14.81 -8.39 9.35
N THR A 82 15.88 -9.10 9.69
CA THR A 82 15.91 -10.56 9.52
C THR A 82 15.02 -11.21 10.59
N ARG A 83 14.58 -12.45 10.34
CA ARG A 83 13.80 -13.21 11.35
C ARG A 83 14.54 -13.37 12.67
N LEU A 84 15.87 -13.51 12.61
CA LEU A 84 16.71 -13.64 13.80
C LEU A 84 16.66 -12.34 14.63
N ASP A 85 16.84 -11.20 13.99
CA ASP A 85 16.88 -9.91 14.68
C ASP A 85 15.52 -9.56 15.28
N ALA A 86 14.42 -9.82 14.56
CA ALA A 86 13.06 -9.62 15.07
C ALA A 86 12.76 -10.48 16.31
N THR A 87 13.28 -11.71 16.35
CA THR A 87 13.12 -12.58 17.54
C THR A 87 13.88 -12.03 18.75
N LEU A 88 15.00 -11.32 18.53
CA LEU A 88 15.85 -10.77 19.58
C LEU A 88 15.32 -9.44 20.15
N THR A 89 14.62 -8.63 19.36
CA THR A 89 14.06 -7.35 19.81
C THR A 89 12.84 -7.53 20.71
N GLY A 90 11.99 -8.51 20.43
CA GLY A 90 10.81 -8.83 21.26
C GLY A 90 9.75 -7.73 21.34
N ASN A 91 9.87 -6.68 20.53
CA ASN A 91 8.90 -5.60 20.38
C ASN A 91 8.43 -5.58 18.92
N GLU A 92 7.14 -5.76 18.67
CA GLU A 92 6.57 -5.89 17.32
C GLU A 92 5.31 -5.03 17.18
N HIS A 93 5.42 -3.85 16.56
CA HIS A 93 4.25 -3.07 16.15
C HIS A 93 3.65 -3.58 14.83
N GLY A 94 4.48 -4.15 13.96
CA GLY A 94 4.12 -4.59 12.61
C GLY A 94 4.63 -3.67 11.50
N SER A 95 4.43 -4.12 10.25
CA SER A 95 4.81 -3.37 9.04
C SER A 95 3.88 -2.17 8.82
N ALA A 96 4.22 -1.28 7.89
CA ALA A 96 3.33 -0.17 7.50
C ALA A 96 1.96 -0.68 7.05
N LEU A 97 1.93 -1.75 6.24
CA LEU A 97 0.70 -2.42 5.83
C LEU A 97 -0.10 -2.89 7.04
N ASP A 98 0.54 -3.51 8.04
CA ASP A 98 -0.15 -4.02 9.23
C ASP A 98 -0.82 -2.89 10.00
N ARG A 99 -0.05 -1.87 10.35
CA ARG A 99 -0.52 -0.77 11.22
C ARG A 99 -1.63 0.03 10.55
N VAL A 100 -1.44 0.37 9.27
CA VAL A 100 -2.48 1.01 8.47
C VAL A 100 -3.71 0.10 8.33
N SER A 101 -3.50 -1.20 8.13
CA SER A 101 -4.60 -2.16 8.02
C SER A 101 -5.48 -2.20 9.26
N ALA A 102 -4.87 -2.36 10.43
CA ALA A 102 -5.56 -2.39 11.71
C ALA A 102 -6.33 -1.09 11.95
N PHE A 103 -5.67 0.06 11.74
CA PHE A 103 -6.30 1.35 11.85
C PHE A 103 -7.53 1.49 10.93
N GLN A 104 -7.42 1.06 9.66
CA GLN A 104 -8.53 1.12 8.71
C GLN A 104 -9.70 0.21 9.08
N ILE A 105 -9.43 -0.95 9.71
CA ILE A 105 -10.47 -1.83 10.26
C ILE A 105 -11.26 -1.09 11.32
N GLY A 106 -10.62 -0.44 12.28
CA GLY A 106 -11.32 0.32 13.31
C GLY A 106 -12.02 1.58 12.79
N PHE A 107 -11.37 2.29 11.86
CA PHE A 107 -11.92 3.53 11.29
C PHE A 107 -13.14 3.28 10.41
N SER A 108 -13.16 2.18 9.65
CA SER A 108 -14.29 1.84 8.75
C SER A 108 -15.29 0.86 9.38
N GLY A 109 -14.87 0.15 10.42
CA GLY A 109 -15.56 -0.96 11.04
C GLY A 109 -15.98 -0.67 12.48
N ASN A 110 -16.16 -1.69 13.30
CA ASN A 110 -16.67 -1.54 14.66
C ASN A 110 -15.69 -2.12 15.70
N VAL A 111 -15.90 -1.74 16.97
CA VAL A 111 -15.01 -2.09 18.08
C VAL A 111 -14.90 -3.61 18.31
N ASP A 112 -15.93 -4.37 17.97
CA ASP A 112 -15.93 -5.83 18.02
C ASP A 112 -14.93 -6.46 17.05
N GLN A 113 -14.67 -5.83 15.90
CA GLN A 113 -13.63 -6.28 14.98
C GLN A 113 -12.22 -6.05 15.55
N CYS A 114 -12.02 -4.96 16.30
CA CYS A 114 -10.78 -4.76 17.04
C CYS A 114 -10.62 -5.81 18.14
N ALA A 115 -11.68 -6.09 18.92
CA ALA A 115 -11.64 -7.08 20.00
C ALA A 115 -11.44 -8.52 19.51
N ALA A 116 -11.91 -8.83 18.29
CA ALA A 116 -11.79 -10.16 17.68
C ALA A 116 -10.46 -10.39 16.96
N MET A 117 -9.56 -9.39 16.92
CA MET A 117 -8.28 -9.53 16.21
C MET A 117 -7.35 -10.50 16.95
N ASP A 118 -6.84 -11.48 16.22
CA ASP A 118 -5.93 -12.52 16.70
C ASP A 118 -4.83 -12.84 15.67
N SER A 119 -3.93 -13.77 15.99
CA SER A 119 -2.82 -14.14 15.10
C SER A 119 -3.28 -14.75 13.77
N ASP A 120 -4.41 -15.44 13.74
CA ASP A 120 -4.94 -16.08 12.54
C ASP A 120 -5.50 -15.01 11.59
N GLU A 121 -6.23 -14.02 12.11
CA GLU A 121 -6.69 -12.86 11.35
C GLU A 121 -5.50 -12.08 10.77
N ILE A 122 -4.48 -11.79 11.58
CA ILE A 122 -3.29 -11.04 11.12
C ILE A 122 -2.54 -11.83 10.03
N THR A 123 -2.39 -13.14 10.21
CA THR A 123 -1.76 -14.01 9.21
C THR A 123 -2.54 -14.02 7.91
N LYS A 124 -3.87 -14.20 7.98
CA LYS A 124 -4.74 -14.15 6.80
C LYS A 124 -4.69 -12.80 6.11
N ARG A 125 -4.64 -11.70 6.87
CA ARG A 125 -4.61 -10.34 6.35
C ARG A 125 -3.31 -10.01 5.61
N ARG A 126 -2.19 -10.53 6.11
CA ARG A 126 -0.86 -10.40 5.48
C ARG A 126 -0.71 -11.27 4.23
N GLY A 127 -1.43 -12.38 4.13
CA GLY A 127 -1.32 -13.32 3.01
C GLY A 127 0.10 -13.88 2.89
N ASP A 128 0.54 -14.11 1.65
CA ASP A 128 1.86 -14.66 1.32
C ASP A 128 2.95 -13.58 1.16
N LEU A 129 2.70 -12.35 1.63
CA LEU A 129 3.66 -11.26 1.52
C LEU A 129 4.95 -11.57 2.30
N PRO A 130 6.15 -11.31 1.72
CA PRO A 130 7.41 -11.48 2.41
C PRO A 130 7.50 -10.53 3.61
N LYS A 131 7.87 -11.08 4.78
CA LYS A 131 7.91 -10.33 6.05
C LYS A 131 9.30 -9.99 6.54
N PHE A 132 10.28 -10.80 6.14
CA PHE A 132 11.64 -10.72 6.64
C PHE A 132 12.61 -10.65 5.49
N LEU A 133 13.68 -9.86 5.68
CA LEU A 133 14.79 -9.84 4.74
C LEU A 133 15.41 -11.23 4.65
N ASP A 134 15.62 -11.70 3.42
CA ASP A 134 16.34 -12.93 3.19
C ASP A 134 17.86 -12.66 3.27
N LEU A 135 18.49 -13.28 4.27
CA LEU A 135 19.94 -13.24 4.51
C LEU A 135 20.77 -13.66 3.30
N PHE A 136 20.19 -14.42 2.36
CA PHE A 136 20.88 -14.96 1.20
C PHE A 136 20.58 -14.21 -0.11
N SER A 137 19.71 -13.21 -0.10
CA SER A 137 19.30 -12.47 -1.32
C SER A 137 20.34 -11.46 -1.84
N GLY A 138 21.40 -11.17 -1.06
CA GLY A 138 22.49 -10.28 -1.46
C GLY A 138 22.15 -8.79 -1.49
N THR A 139 20.88 -8.40 -1.31
CA THR A 139 20.45 -7.02 -1.07
C THR A 139 20.23 -6.83 0.43
N HIS A 140 20.97 -5.89 1.03
CA HIS A 140 20.84 -5.60 2.46
C HIS A 140 19.56 -4.78 2.78
N SER A 141 18.93 -4.16 1.77
CA SER A 141 17.72 -3.35 1.91
C SER A 141 16.43 -4.03 1.43
N GLY A 142 16.50 -5.15 0.70
CA GLY A 142 15.35 -5.72 -0.03
C GLY A 142 15.18 -5.15 -1.44
N ASP A 143 15.57 -3.90 -1.67
CA ASP A 143 15.42 -3.18 -2.95
C ASP A 143 16.25 -3.73 -4.13
N SER A 144 15.65 -3.73 -5.31
CA SER A 144 16.28 -3.94 -6.61
C SER A 144 16.58 -2.62 -7.34
N THR A 145 17.67 -2.59 -8.09
CA THR A 145 17.97 -1.42 -8.94
C THR A 145 16.98 -1.31 -10.11
N ILE A 146 16.32 -0.16 -10.25
CA ILE A 146 15.44 0.12 -11.39
C ILE A 146 16.24 0.18 -12.70
N THR A 147 15.98 -0.78 -13.59
CA THR A 147 16.61 -0.93 -14.92
C THR A 147 15.55 -1.26 -15.97
N ALA A 148 15.86 -1.09 -17.25
CA ALA A 148 14.96 -1.50 -18.34
C ALA A 148 14.59 -2.99 -18.24
N ASP A 149 15.57 -3.85 -17.95
CA ASP A 149 15.36 -5.30 -17.77
C ASP A 149 14.42 -5.62 -16.61
N LEU A 150 14.50 -4.88 -15.49
CA LEU A 150 13.57 -5.04 -14.36
C LEU A 150 12.13 -4.67 -14.76
N LEU A 151 11.96 -3.57 -15.50
CA LEU A 151 10.65 -3.14 -15.99
C LEU A 151 10.06 -4.17 -16.97
N GLU A 152 10.87 -4.71 -17.90
CA GLU A 152 10.44 -5.78 -18.80
C GLU A 152 10.07 -7.06 -18.05
N THR A 153 10.86 -7.45 -17.05
CA THR A 153 10.58 -8.63 -16.21
C THR A 153 9.29 -8.45 -15.41
N THR A 154 9.03 -7.24 -14.93
CA THR A 154 7.76 -6.88 -14.29
C THR A 154 6.60 -7.03 -15.28
N MET A 155 6.71 -6.50 -16.50
CA MET A 155 5.69 -6.65 -17.55
C MET A 155 5.41 -8.13 -17.88
N GLN A 156 6.44 -8.98 -17.92
CA GLN A 156 6.29 -10.42 -18.13
C GLN A 156 5.51 -11.10 -17.00
N SER A 157 5.76 -10.70 -15.75
CA SER A 157 5.05 -11.20 -14.57
C SER A 157 3.58 -10.79 -14.62
N LEU A 158 3.30 -9.52 -14.89
CA LEU A 158 1.93 -8.99 -15.00
C LEU A 158 1.16 -9.63 -16.15
N ARG A 159 1.82 -9.94 -17.27
CA ARG A 159 1.21 -10.71 -18.37
C ARG A 159 0.79 -12.10 -17.94
N ARG A 160 1.56 -12.79 -17.09
CA ARG A 160 1.18 -14.10 -16.55
C ARG A 160 0.04 -13.97 -15.55
N ILE A 161 0.08 -12.95 -14.71
CA ILE A 161 -0.89 -12.72 -13.63
C ILE A 161 -2.26 -12.38 -14.18
N TYR A 162 -2.35 -11.39 -15.08
CA TYR A 162 -3.63 -10.92 -15.62
C TYR A 162 -4.08 -11.65 -16.88
N ALA A 163 -3.15 -12.26 -17.61
CA ALA A 163 -3.40 -12.98 -18.86
C ALA A 163 -4.35 -12.23 -19.85
N PRO A 164 -4.12 -10.93 -20.14
CA PRO A 164 -4.96 -10.21 -21.10
C PRO A 164 -4.81 -10.81 -22.51
N ALA A 165 -5.86 -10.71 -23.31
CA ALA A 165 -5.86 -11.16 -24.70
C ALA A 165 -4.89 -10.34 -25.58
N ASP A 166 -4.82 -9.02 -25.33
CA ASP A 166 -3.90 -8.08 -25.97
C ASP A 166 -3.04 -7.37 -24.91
N PRO A 167 -1.91 -7.98 -24.49
CA PRO A 167 -1.06 -7.39 -23.45
C PRO A 167 -0.43 -6.08 -23.92
N PRO A 168 -0.37 -5.04 -23.06
CA PRO A 168 0.27 -3.77 -23.41
C PRO A 168 1.76 -3.93 -23.69
N SER A 169 2.26 -3.12 -24.62
CA SER A 169 3.70 -2.97 -24.89
C SER A 169 4.37 -2.01 -23.90
N LEU A 170 5.67 -2.15 -23.66
CA LEU A 170 6.48 -1.21 -22.89
C LEU A 170 7.33 -0.36 -23.85
N SER A 171 7.37 0.96 -23.64
CA SER A 171 8.29 1.89 -24.31
C SER A 171 9.02 2.71 -23.27
N ILE A 172 10.35 2.75 -23.35
CA ILE A 172 11.20 3.67 -22.57
C ILE A 172 11.59 4.92 -23.37
N GLU A 173 11.14 5.00 -24.63
CA GLU A 173 11.31 6.17 -25.47
C GLU A 173 10.09 7.09 -25.32
N PRO A 174 10.29 8.42 -25.31
CA PRO A 174 9.19 9.37 -25.30
C PRO A 174 8.24 9.12 -26.47
N ALA A 175 6.95 8.92 -26.17
CA ALA A 175 5.91 8.73 -27.18
C ALA A 175 4.70 9.62 -26.87
N ALA A 176 4.01 10.05 -27.93
CA ALA A 176 2.78 10.80 -27.79
C ALA A 176 1.65 9.88 -27.30
N CYS A 177 0.90 10.35 -26.30
CA CYS A 177 -0.25 9.70 -25.71
C CYS A 177 -1.49 10.55 -26.01
N PRO A 178 -2.07 10.49 -27.22
CA PRO A 178 -3.04 11.49 -27.67
C PRO A 178 -4.40 11.41 -26.94
N ASP A 179 -4.70 10.27 -26.34
CA ASP A 179 -6.00 9.94 -25.74
C ASP A 179 -5.93 9.77 -24.21
N ALA A 180 -4.79 10.10 -23.60
CA ALA A 180 -4.62 10.19 -22.15
C ALA A 180 -3.63 11.29 -21.78
N GLY A 181 -3.85 11.97 -20.66
CA GLY A 181 -2.90 12.91 -20.10
C GLY A 181 -1.63 12.19 -19.62
N PRO A 182 -0.42 12.74 -19.86
CA PRO A 182 0.80 12.15 -19.35
C PRO A 182 0.81 12.13 -17.82
N SER A 183 1.16 10.98 -17.25
CA SER A 183 1.27 10.74 -15.81
C SER A 183 2.69 10.24 -15.44
N PRO A 184 3.75 11.04 -15.65
CA PRO A 184 5.11 10.60 -15.36
C PRO A 184 5.25 10.11 -13.90
N PRO A 185 6.13 9.12 -13.64
CA PRO A 185 7.13 8.57 -14.56
C PRO A 185 6.64 7.43 -15.48
N ALA A 186 5.40 6.95 -15.34
CA ALA A 186 4.84 5.92 -16.23
C ALA A 186 3.40 6.24 -16.63
N SER A 187 3.10 6.21 -17.93
CA SER A 187 1.78 6.55 -18.50
C SER A 187 1.26 5.38 -19.34
N TYR A 188 -0.05 5.10 -19.28
CA TYR A 188 -0.69 4.15 -20.19
C TYR A 188 -1.42 4.90 -21.30
N CYS A 189 -1.17 4.51 -22.55
CA CYS A 189 -1.78 5.07 -23.75
C CYS A 189 -2.77 4.07 -24.36
N PRO A 190 -4.09 4.27 -24.19
CA PRO A 190 -5.10 3.33 -24.66
C PRO A 190 -5.09 3.15 -26.18
N ALA A 191 -4.85 4.21 -26.96
CA ALA A 191 -4.91 4.20 -28.42
C ALA A 191 -3.90 3.26 -29.07
N THR A 192 -2.74 3.08 -28.45
CA THR A 192 -1.66 2.20 -28.96
C THR A 192 -1.42 0.98 -28.08
N ASN A 193 -2.19 0.84 -26.98
CA ASN A 193 -1.98 -0.15 -25.94
C ASN A 193 -0.51 -0.21 -25.48
N THR A 194 0.04 0.95 -25.11
CA THR A 194 1.46 1.11 -24.74
C THR A 194 1.60 1.76 -23.36
N ILE A 195 2.48 1.22 -22.53
CA ILE A 195 2.96 1.89 -21.32
C ILE A 195 4.26 2.61 -21.66
N VAL A 196 4.25 3.93 -21.57
CA VAL A 196 5.40 4.80 -21.81
C VAL A 196 6.04 5.14 -20.48
N VAL A 197 7.34 4.92 -20.36
CA VAL A 197 8.10 5.09 -19.12
C VAL A 197 9.25 6.08 -19.32
N ASP A 198 9.32 7.06 -18.43
CA ASP A 198 10.54 7.84 -18.18
C ASP A 198 11.43 7.03 -17.23
N LEU A 199 12.49 6.41 -17.77
CA LEU A 199 13.36 5.54 -17.01
C LEU A 199 14.09 6.27 -15.88
N ASP A 200 14.50 7.52 -16.08
CA ASP A 200 15.18 8.28 -15.03
C ASP A 200 14.20 8.73 -13.95
N GLY A 201 12.98 9.09 -14.33
CA GLY A 201 11.89 9.32 -13.39
C GLY A 201 11.54 8.07 -12.57
N MET A 202 11.56 6.88 -13.18
CA MET A 202 11.34 5.62 -12.45
C MET A 202 12.48 5.30 -11.49
N LYS A 203 13.74 5.56 -11.86
CA LYS A 203 14.88 5.39 -10.94
C LYS A 203 14.80 6.33 -9.75
N ALA A 204 14.43 7.60 -9.98
CA ALA A 204 14.26 8.57 -8.91
C ALA A 204 13.10 8.18 -7.98
N LEU A 205 12.02 7.64 -8.53
CA LEU A 205 10.89 7.16 -7.74
C LEU A 205 11.22 5.87 -6.96
N GLY A 206 12.09 5.02 -7.52
CA GLY A 206 12.53 3.77 -6.90
C GLY A 206 13.77 3.88 -6.02
N GLU A 207 14.22 5.11 -5.73
CA GLU A 207 15.35 5.34 -4.85
C GLU A 207 14.97 4.98 -3.40
N SER A 208 15.83 4.24 -2.72
CA SER A 208 15.60 3.84 -1.33
C SER A 208 15.72 5.07 -0.43
N ARG A 209 14.63 5.40 0.26
CA ARG A 209 14.55 6.55 1.17
C ARG A 209 13.90 6.14 2.47
N THR A 210 14.47 6.58 3.59
CA THR A 210 13.92 6.31 4.92
C THR A 210 13.73 7.58 5.73
N GLU A 211 12.82 7.50 6.68
CA GLU A 211 12.39 8.62 7.51
C GLU A 211 13.52 9.24 8.35
N ASN A 212 14.51 8.43 8.73
CA ASN A 212 15.59 8.82 9.62
C ASN A 212 16.65 9.70 8.94
N ASP A 213 16.88 9.48 7.65
CA ASP A 213 17.95 10.16 6.92
C ASP A 213 17.41 11.35 6.11
N GLU A 214 16.16 11.28 5.63
CA GLU A 214 15.67 12.21 4.60
C GLU A 214 14.36 12.94 4.96
N ARG A 215 13.73 12.61 6.10
CA ARG A 215 12.42 13.14 6.52
C ARG A 215 11.27 12.86 5.54
N GLU A 216 11.44 11.87 4.68
CA GLU A 216 10.42 11.35 3.75
C GLU A 216 9.91 9.99 4.25
N LEU A 217 8.71 9.60 3.82
CA LEU A 217 8.23 8.24 4.09
C LEU A 217 9.04 7.23 3.28
N LEU A 218 9.03 5.98 3.74
CA LEU A 218 9.65 4.83 3.08
C LEU A 218 9.43 4.84 1.58
N GLN A 219 10.52 4.81 0.83
CA GLN A 219 10.53 4.57 -0.60
C GLN A 219 11.61 3.53 -0.90
N GLY A 220 11.42 2.83 -2.01
CA GLY A 220 12.29 1.79 -2.50
C GLY A 220 11.86 1.38 -3.90
N ASP A 221 12.36 0.26 -4.40
CA ASP A 221 12.12 -0.17 -5.79
C ASP A 221 10.62 -0.31 -6.11
N ASN A 222 9.82 -0.68 -5.11
CA ASN A 222 8.41 -0.92 -5.28
C ASN A 222 7.56 0.36 -5.26
N SER A 223 8.13 1.50 -4.84
CA SER A 223 7.57 2.81 -5.17
C SER A 223 7.44 3.00 -6.68
N ALA A 224 8.36 2.43 -7.47
CA ALA A 224 8.31 2.49 -8.93
C ALA A 224 7.55 1.29 -9.53
N ILE A 225 7.81 0.06 -9.08
CA ILE A 225 7.16 -1.15 -9.61
C ILE A 225 5.63 -1.11 -9.41
N SER A 226 5.14 -0.56 -8.28
CA SER A 226 3.70 -0.39 -8.04
C SER A 226 3.06 0.60 -9.04
N VAL A 227 3.77 1.65 -9.45
CA VAL A 227 3.31 2.58 -10.48
C VAL A 227 3.27 1.93 -11.85
N LEU A 228 4.30 1.16 -12.23
CA LEU A 228 4.27 0.37 -13.47
C LEU A 228 3.09 -0.63 -13.47
N THR A 229 2.90 -1.33 -12.35
CA THR A 229 1.80 -2.28 -12.15
C THR A 229 0.44 -1.60 -12.34
N SER A 230 0.27 -0.38 -11.83
CA SER A 230 -0.97 0.39 -12.01
C SER A 230 -1.25 0.75 -13.47
N ARG A 231 -0.21 1.03 -14.27
CA ARG A 231 -0.36 1.31 -15.71
C ARG A 231 -0.77 0.05 -16.47
N TYR A 232 -0.23 -1.11 -16.09
CA TYR A 232 -0.70 -2.39 -16.63
C TYR A 232 -2.15 -2.67 -16.25
N ALA A 233 -2.54 -2.39 -15.00
CA ALA A 233 -3.92 -2.55 -14.54
C ALA A 233 -4.91 -1.66 -15.33
N LEU A 234 -4.50 -0.48 -15.78
CA LEU A 234 -5.31 0.35 -16.69
C LEU A 234 -5.50 -0.33 -18.06
N ALA A 235 -4.48 -1.00 -18.60
CA ALA A 235 -4.62 -1.77 -19.83
C ALA A 235 -5.61 -2.94 -19.69
N VAL A 236 -5.57 -3.65 -18.57
CA VAL A 236 -6.52 -4.74 -18.27
C VAL A 236 -7.96 -4.20 -18.14
N GLN A 237 -8.14 -3.01 -17.58
CA GLN A 237 -9.44 -2.34 -17.55
C GLN A 237 -9.90 -1.90 -18.95
N HIS A 238 -8.98 -1.39 -19.77
CA HIS A 238 -9.24 -0.97 -21.14
C HIS A 238 -9.72 -2.13 -22.02
N GLU A 239 -9.08 -3.30 -21.92
CA GLU A 239 -9.49 -4.52 -22.63
C GLU A 239 -10.93 -4.93 -22.29
N LYS A 240 -11.38 -4.67 -21.06
CA LYS A 240 -12.77 -4.91 -20.62
C LYS A 240 -13.75 -3.82 -21.06
N GLY A 241 -13.31 -2.82 -21.81
CA GLY A 241 -14.13 -1.71 -22.30
C GLY A 241 -14.59 -0.75 -21.21
N LEU A 242 -13.88 -0.71 -20.07
CA LEU A 242 -14.25 0.13 -18.94
C LEU A 242 -13.69 1.55 -19.11
N THR A 243 -14.45 2.54 -18.63
CA THR A 243 -13.99 3.93 -18.58
C THR A 243 -12.79 4.07 -17.63
N LEU A 244 -11.75 4.77 -18.07
CA LEU A 244 -10.46 4.87 -17.35
C LEU A 244 -10.18 6.23 -16.71
N ASP A 245 -10.98 7.27 -17.00
CA ASP A 245 -10.77 8.66 -16.57
C ASP A 245 -11.75 9.09 -15.48
N THR A 246 -12.02 8.20 -14.52
CA THR A 246 -12.96 8.44 -13.42
C THR A 246 -12.33 8.14 -12.06
N PRO A 247 -12.87 8.73 -10.97
CA PRO A 247 -12.46 8.35 -9.62
C PRO A 247 -12.64 6.85 -9.32
N VAL A 248 -13.65 6.21 -9.91
CA VAL A 248 -13.88 4.77 -9.76
C VAL A 248 -12.79 3.97 -10.47
N ALA A 249 -12.36 4.40 -11.67
CA ALA A 249 -11.22 3.81 -12.36
C ALA A 249 -9.94 3.91 -11.52
N ALA A 250 -9.67 5.05 -10.89
CA ALA A 250 -8.52 5.20 -9.99
C ALA A 250 -8.55 4.20 -8.80
N MET A 251 -9.72 3.99 -8.19
CA MET A 251 -9.90 2.97 -7.14
C MET A 251 -9.72 1.55 -7.66
N ARG A 252 -10.30 1.25 -8.83
CA ARG A 252 -10.17 -0.05 -9.46
C ARG A 252 -8.72 -0.35 -9.83
N THR A 253 -8.01 0.64 -10.38
CA THR A 253 -6.57 0.59 -10.63
C THR A 253 -5.82 0.27 -9.36
N GLY A 254 -6.06 1.00 -8.25
CA GLY A 254 -5.41 0.71 -6.97
C GLY A 254 -5.64 -0.72 -6.50
N CYS A 255 -6.88 -1.21 -6.57
CA CYS A 255 -7.22 -2.59 -6.22
C CYS A 255 -6.50 -3.61 -7.11
N LEU A 256 -6.56 -3.45 -8.42
CA LEU A 256 -5.87 -4.34 -9.34
C LEU A 256 -4.35 -4.29 -9.11
N THR A 257 -3.76 -3.11 -8.87
CA THR A 257 -2.35 -3.01 -8.47
C THR A 257 -2.03 -3.92 -7.28
N GLY A 258 -2.87 -3.92 -6.25
CA GLY A 258 -2.76 -4.84 -5.11
C GLY A 258 -2.84 -6.32 -5.49
N VAL A 259 -3.75 -6.70 -6.38
CA VAL A 259 -3.82 -8.07 -6.91
C VAL A 259 -2.51 -8.45 -7.59
N GLY A 260 -2.00 -7.58 -8.48
CA GLY A 260 -0.72 -7.79 -9.16
C GLY A 260 0.43 -8.01 -8.18
N GLN A 261 0.51 -7.17 -7.15
CA GLN A 261 1.58 -7.25 -6.14
C GLN A 261 1.47 -8.51 -5.26
N ALA A 262 0.27 -8.87 -4.82
CA ALA A 262 0.07 -10.12 -4.07
C ALA A 262 0.50 -11.35 -4.89
N ARG A 263 0.19 -11.38 -6.19
CA ARG A 263 0.62 -12.48 -7.07
C ARG A 263 2.11 -12.45 -7.40
N MET A 264 2.76 -11.29 -7.36
CA MET A 264 4.22 -11.16 -7.46
C MET A 264 4.95 -11.58 -6.17
N ALA A 265 4.25 -11.77 -5.05
CA ALA A 265 4.83 -12.39 -3.85
C ALA A 265 4.80 -13.93 -3.89
N GLU A 266 4.04 -14.53 -4.82
CA GLU A 266 3.97 -15.98 -4.99
C GLU A 266 5.24 -16.55 -5.67
N PRO A 267 5.62 -17.80 -5.38
CA PRO A 267 6.77 -18.43 -6.02
C PRO A 267 6.58 -18.62 -7.54
N ASN A 268 7.69 -18.72 -8.28
CA ASN A 268 7.75 -18.94 -9.74
C ASN A 268 7.35 -17.74 -10.62
N GLN A 269 7.33 -16.54 -10.05
CA GLN A 269 7.23 -15.33 -10.84
C GLN A 269 8.60 -14.91 -11.41
N PRO A 270 8.64 -14.30 -12.61
CA PRO A 270 9.87 -13.71 -13.15
C PRO A 270 10.53 -12.69 -12.22
N ILE A 271 9.70 -11.90 -11.50
CA ILE A 271 10.12 -11.05 -10.38
C ILE A 271 9.35 -11.50 -9.13
N THR A 272 10.03 -11.57 -7.99
CA THR A 272 9.38 -11.80 -6.70
C THR A 272 9.58 -10.57 -5.83
N LEU A 273 8.48 -10.04 -5.28
CA LEU A 273 8.57 -8.92 -4.34
C LEU A 273 9.39 -9.32 -3.11
N SER A 274 10.11 -8.35 -2.55
CA SER A 274 10.91 -8.50 -1.35
C SER A 274 10.13 -8.10 -0.09
N ALA A 275 10.75 -8.28 1.08
CA ALA A 275 10.19 -7.77 2.32
C ALA A 275 10.44 -6.26 2.39
N GLY A 276 9.37 -5.47 2.49
CA GLY A 276 9.44 -4.00 2.45
C GLY A 276 8.69 -3.39 1.29
N ASP A 277 8.68 -4.07 0.15
CA ASP A 277 8.03 -3.60 -1.08
C ASP A 277 6.59 -3.13 -0.83
N THR A 278 5.80 -3.92 -0.10
CA THR A 278 4.40 -3.54 0.14
C THR A 278 4.28 -2.29 1.01
N ASP A 279 5.20 -2.06 1.94
CA ASP A 279 5.22 -0.85 2.77
C ASP A 279 5.65 0.39 1.95
N GLU A 280 6.53 0.22 0.95
CA GLU A 280 6.87 1.27 -0.03
C GLU A 280 5.67 1.62 -0.90
N ALA A 281 4.91 0.63 -1.39
CA ALA A 281 3.68 0.89 -2.14
C ALA A 281 2.64 1.63 -1.29
N ILE A 282 2.47 1.26 -0.02
CA ILE A 282 1.58 1.96 0.92
C ILE A 282 2.02 3.41 1.14
N SER A 283 3.32 3.64 1.30
CA SER A 283 3.91 4.98 1.41
C SER A 283 3.71 5.80 0.13
N GLY A 284 3.99 5.21 -1.03
CA GLY A 284 3.78 5.79 -2.36
C GLY A 284 2.31 6.17 -2.61
N LEU A 285 1.36 5.33 -2.21
CA LEU A 285 -0.07 5.63 -2.27
C LEU A 285 -0.47 6.84 -1.43
N LEU A 286 0.30 7.17 -0.39
CA LEU A 286 0.08 8.35 0.44
C LEU A 286 0.77 9.60 -0.12
N THR A 287 2.01 9.46 -0.62
CA THR A 287 2.86 10.58 -1.07
C THR A 287 2.58 11.00 -2.51
N ASN A 288 2.55 10.06 -3.46
CA ASN A 288 2.34 10.33 -4.89
C ASN A 288 0.95 9.85 -5.38
N GLY A 289 0.41 8.79 -4.81
CA GLY A 289 -0.89 8.21 -5.15
C GLY A 289 -0.98 7.52 -6.52
N LEU A 290 0.09 7.49 -7.31
CA LEU A 290 0.09 7.06 -8.71
C LEU A 290 -0.26 5.58 -8.88
N ALA A 291 0.07 4.73 -7.90
CA ALA A 291 -0.33 3.32 -7.90
C ALA A 291 -1.86 3.10 -7.87
N ALA A 292 -2.63 4.14 -7.52
CA ALA A 292 -4.10 4.18 -7.51
C ALA A 292 -4.63 5.46 -8.19
N SER A 293 -4.20 5.70 -9.42
CA SER A 293 -4.67 6.84 -10.24
C SER A 293 -5.37 6.39 -11.52
N ASP A 294 -6.15 7.29 -12.09
CA ASP A 294 -6.82 7.11 -13.38
C ASP A 294 -5.80 7.18 -14.54
N VAL A 295 -6.27 7.01 -15.79
CA VAL A 295 -5.39 7.04 -16.97
C VAL A 295 -4.66 8.37 -17.17
N ASN A 296 -5.20 9.47 -16.62
CA ASN A 296 -4.64 10.81 -16.68
C ASN A 296 -3.79 11.16 -15.44
N GLY A 297 -3.49 10.18 -14.58
CA GLY A 297 -2.74 10.40 -13.34
C GLY A 297 -3.56 11.06 -12.22
N ARG A 298 -4.88 11.21 -12.34
CA ARG A 298 -5.70 11.81 -11.28
C ARG A 298 -5.90 10.83 -10.14
N VAL A 299 -5.65 11.31 -8.93
CA VAL A 299 -5.77 10.55 -7.68
C VAL A 299 -6.96 11.03 -6.86
N LEU A 300 -7.59 10.15 -6.08
CA LEU A 300 -8.55 10.59 -5.06
C LEU A 300 -7.80 11.33 -3.95
N PRO A 301 -8.29 12.46 -3.39
CA PRO A 301 -7.54 13.24 -2.39
C PRO A 301 -7.17 12.47 -1.12
N ALA A 302 -8.04 11.56 -0.67
CA ALA A 302 -7.82 10.78 0.54
C ALA A 302 -6.92 9.57 0.25
N GLY A 303 -5.68 9.60 0.77
CA GLY A 303 -4.75 8.48 0.75
C GLY A 303 -5.29 7.25 1.49
N PHE A 304 -6.13 7.47 2.51
CA PHE A 304 -6.92 6.41 3.14
C PHE A 304 -7.70 5.59 2.12
N THR A 305 -8.41 6.25 1.21
CA THR A 305 -9.24 5.59 0.19
C THR A 305 -8.36 4.87 -0.83
N ARG A 306 -7.23 5.48 -1.24
CA ARG A 306 -6.25 4.86 -2.15
C ARG A 306 -5.64 3.58 -1.56
N ILE A 307 -5.21 3.62 -0.30
CA ILE A 307 -4.66 2.48 0.42
C ILE A 307 -5.73 1.39 0.62
N LEU A 308 -6.98 1.78 0.91
CA LEU A 308 -8.08 0.82 1.05
C LEU A 308 -8.35 0.06 -0.26
N ALA A 309 -8.33 0.74 -1.40
CA ALA A 309 -8.43 0.08 -2.72
C ALA A 309 -7.32 -0.95 -2.88
N TYR A 310 -6.06 -0.52 -2.73
CA TYR A 310 -4.89 -1.38 -2.86
C TYR A 310 -4.93 -2.63 -1.96
N ARG A 311 -5.25 -2.44 -0.67
CA ARG A 311 -5.39 -3.55 0.28
C ARG A 311 -6.51 -4.53 -0.07
N SER A 312 -7.58 -4.05 -0.72
CA SER A 312 -8.66 -4.92 -1.16
C SER A 312 -8.18 -5.91 -2.22
N GLY A 313 -7.24 -5.50 -3.07
CA GLY A 313 -6.60 -6.37 -4.05
C GLY A 313 -5.58 -7.33 -3.44
N LEU A 314 -4.79 -6.87 -2.47
CA LEU A 314 -3.81 -7.72 -1.77
C LEU A 314 -4.45 -8.96 -1.12
N GLN A 315 -5.70 -8.84 -0.68
CA GLN A 315 -6.45 -9.89 0.02
C GLN A 315 -7.41 -10.66 -0.89
N GLY A 316 -7.49 -10.27 -2.16
CA GLY A 316 -8.57 -10.66 -3.06
C GLY A 316 -8.08 -11.08 -4.43
N ASP A 317 -9.00 -10.99 -5.39
CA ASP A 317 -8.75 -11.25 -6.80
C ASP A 317 -9.27 -10.11 -7.68
N ASP A 318 -9.00 -10.21 -8.98
CA ASP A 318 -9.42 -9.24 -9.98
C ASP A 318 -10.95 -9.11 -10.04
N ALA A 319 -11.67 -10.22 -9.98
CA ALA A 319 -13.14 -10.25 -9.98
C ALA A 319 -13.74 -9.43 -8.82
N GLN A 320 -13.18 -9.56 -7.62
CA GLN A 320 -13.58 -8.76 -6.46
C GLN A 320 -13.29 -7.27 -6.65
N CYS A 321 -12.17 -6.91 -7.31
CA CYS A 321 -11.89 -5.51 -7.64
C CYS A 321 -12.95 -4.92 -8.58
N TYR A 322 -13.39 -5.66 -9.60
CA TYR A 322 -14.47 -5.23 -10.49
C TYR A 322 -15.82 -5.16 -9.78
N GLN A 323 -16.10 -6.08 -8.86
CA GLN A 323 -17.35 -6.03 -8.08
C GLN A 323 -17.40 -4.83 -7.14
N ARG A 324 -16.28 -4.52 -6.49
CA ARG A 324 -16.18 -3.46 -5.49
C ARG A 324 -16.07 -2.08 -6.11
N PHE A 325 -15.45 -1.99 -7.28
CA PHE A 325 -15.25 -0.76 -8.04
C PHE A 325 -15.74 -0.99 -9.48
N PRO A 326 -17.07 -1.02 -9.72
CA PRO A 326 -17.68 -1.40 -11.00
C PRO A 326 -17.44 -0.41 -12.12
#